data_AF-A0A0Q5Q4G9-F1
#
_entry.id   AF-A0A0Q5Q4G9-F1
#
_cell.length_a   1.000
_cell.length_b   1.000
_cell.length_c   1.000
_cell.angle_alpha   90.00
_cell.angle_beta   90.00
_cell.angle_gamma   90.00
#
_symmetry.space_group_name_H-M   'P 1'
#
loop_
_entity.id
_entity.type
_entity.pdbx_description
1 polymer ?
#
loop_
_entity_poly.entity_id
_entity_poly.type
_entity_poly.pdbx_seq_one_letter_code
_entity_poly.pdbx_strand_id
1 'polypeptide(L)' 'MIDDYKREIMHIEVNSMKSSRVIWILNHLMNRYAKPGKIRMGNGPEFIANIAGVWSLEPGK' A
#
# COMPACT_ATOMS: atom_id res chain seq x y z
N MET A 1 -0.45 3.22 6.99
CA MET A 1 -1.27 2.05 6.60
C MET A 1 -1.78 1.37 7.84
N ILE A 2 -3.07 1.04 7.84
CA ILE A 2 -3.78 0.47 8.98
C ILE A 2 -4.43 -0.83 8.52
N ASP A 3 -4.32 -1.88 9.33
CA ASP A 3 -5.10 -3.10 9.15
C ASP A 3 -6.47 -2.90 9.81
N ASP A 4 -7.54 -2.91 9.02
CA ASP A 4 -8.89 -2.63 9.51
C ASP A 4 -9.45 -3.78 10.39
N TYR A 5 -9.05 -5.03 10.08
CA TYR A 5 -9.54 -6.22 10.77
C TYR A 5 -8.98 -6.34 12.21
N LYS A 6 -7.66 -6.14 12.36
CA LYS A 6 -6.97 -6.17 13.67
C LYS A 6 -6.94 -4.81 14.36
N ARG A 7 -7.31 -3.74 13.64
CA ARG A 7 -7.21 -2.33 14.09
C ARG A 7 -5.80 -1.95 14.52
N GLU A 8 -4.80 -2.46 13.80
CA GLU A 8 -3.39 -2.21 14.08
C GLU A 8 -2.78 -1.23 13.07
N ILE A 9 -1.92 -0.34 13.57
CA ILE A 9 -1.14 0.54 12.71
C ILE A 9 0.08 -0.22 12.21
N MET A 10 0.13 -0.50 10.91
CA MET A 10 1.24 -1.23 10.29
C MET A 10 2.39 -0.31 9.89
N HIS A 11 2.10 0.93 9.51
CA HIS A 11 3.11 1.89 9.07
C HIS A 11 2.62 3.34 9.18
N ILE A 12 3.48 4.26 9.62
CA ILE A 12 3.23 5.70 9.62
C ILE A 12 4.38 6.38 8.86
N GLU A 13 4.04 7.25 7.91
CA GLU A 13 4.98 8.14 7.25
C GLU A 13 4.52 9.59 7.48
N VAL A 14 5.45 10.48 7.83
CA VAL A 14 5.15 11.82 8.37
C VAL A 14 5.17 12.91 7.29
N ASN A 15 5.75 12.64 6.12
CA ASN A 15 5.97 13.60 5.05
C ASN A 15 5.28 13.18 3.74
N SER A 16 5.27 14.05 2.73
CA SER A 16 4.74 13.75 1.39
C SER A 16 5.48 12.54 0.79
N MET A 17 4.70 11.54 0.37
CA MET A 17 5.22 10.30 -0.17
C MET A 17 5.14 10.29 -1.69
N LYS A 18 6.16 9.74 -2.35
CA LYS A 18 6.08 9.44 -3.79
C LYS A 18 5.33 8.13 -4.03
N SER A 19 4.70 7.96 -5.19
CA SER A 19 4.01 6.70 -5.53
C SER A 19 4.91 5.47 -5.43
N SER A 20 6.19 5.59 -5.81
CA SER A 20 7.17 4.50 -5.66
C SER A 20 7.40 4.09 -4.20
N ARG A 21 7.32 5.05 -3.28
CA ARG A 21 7.44 4.81 -1.84
C ARG A 21 6.24 4.03 -1.32
N VAL A 22 5.03 4.35 -1.79
CA VAL A 22 3.80 3.60 -1.48
C VAL A 22 3.94 2.13 -1.88
N ILE A 23 4.39 1.86 -3.11
CA ILE A 23 4.61 0.48 -3.59
C ILE A 23 5.62 -0.27 -2.74
N TRP A 24 6.73 0.38 -2.39
CA TRP A 24 7.75 -0.24 -1.54
C TRP A 24 7.18 -0.61 -0.17
N ILE A 25 6.39 0.28 0.46
CA ILE A 25 5.75 0.01 1.75
C ILE A 25 4.77 -1.16 1.62
N LEU A 26 3.96 -1.18 0.56
CA LEU A 26 3.02 -2.28 0.32
C LEU A 26 3.74 -3.63 0.17
N ASN A 27 4.79 -3.69 -0.63
CA ASN A 27 5.59 -4.90 -0.80
C ASN A 27 6.25 -5.33 0.53
N HIS A 28 6.78 -4.38 1.30
CA HIS A 28 7.36 -4.66 2.60
C HIS A 28 6.33 -5.24 3.57
N LEU A 29 5.11 -4.70 3.60
CA LEU A 29 4.03 -5.22 4.43
C LEU A 29 3.53 -6.58 3.94
N MET A 30 3.39 -6.79 2.63
CA MET A 30 2.98 -8.10 2.09
C MET A 30 4.01 -9.20 2.39
N ASN A 31 5.31 -8.89 2.38
CA ASN A 31 6.34 -9.86 2.74
C ASN A 31 6.32 -10.24 4.22
N ARG A 32 5.88 -9.33 5.09
CA ARG A 32 5.80 -9.56 6.54
C ARG A 32 4.46 -10.18 6.96
N TYR A 33 3.42 -9.92 6.19
CA TYR A 33 2.05 -10.35 6.42
C TYR A 33 1.55 -11.17 5.22
N ALA A 34 0.28 -11.06 4.88
CA ALA A 34 -0.30 -11.66 3.68
C ALA A 34 -0.82 -10.57 2.73
N LYS A 35 -1.05 -10.92 1.46
CA LYS A 35 -1.65 -9.99 0.49
C LYS A 35 -3.07 -9.60 0.97
N PRO A 36 -3.38 -8.30 1.12
CA PRO A 36 -4.71 -7.88 1.53
C PRO A 36 -5.73 -8.14 0.42
N GLY A 37 -6.96 -8.54 0.80
CA GLY A 37 -8.05 -8.74 -0.16
C GLY A 37 -8.57 -7.43 -0.78
N LYS A 38 -8.42 -6.32 -0.07
CA LYS A 38 -8.79 -4.98 -0.54
C LYS A 38 -7.92 -3.92 0.12
N ILE A 39 -7.51 -2.92 -0.63
CA ILE A 39 -6.81 -1.74 -0.10
C ILE A 39 -7.67 -0.52 -0.38
N ARG A 40 -7.92 0.28 0.65
CA ARG A 40 -8.57 1.59 0.53
C ARG A 40 -7.51 2.68 0.58
N MET A 41 -7.35 3.41 -0.50
CA MET A 41 -6.43 4.55 -0.60
C MET A 41 -7.20 5.85 -0.86
N GLY A 42 -6.58 7.00 -0.60
CA GLY A 42 -7.14 8.30 -0.96
C GLY A 42 -6.91 8.63 -2.43
N ASN A 43 -7.47 9.75 -2.90
CA ASN A 43 -7.36 10.21 -4.29
C ASN A 43 -6.12 11.09 -4.55
N GLY A 44 -5.08 10.96 -3.74
CA GLY A 44 -3.83 11.68 -3.95
C GLY A 44 -3.10 11.19 -5.21
N PRO A 45 -2.33 12.05 -5.90
CA PRO A 45 -1.52 11.65 -7.06
C PRO A 45 -0.54 10.51 -6.73
N GLU A 46 -0.10 10.42 -5.47
CA GLU A 46 0.74 9.35 -4.96
C GLU A 46 0.05 7.97 -5.00
N PHE A 47 -1.30 7.92 -4.97
CA PHE A 47 -2.10 6.71 -4.94
C PHE A 47 -2.79 6.39 -6.28
N ILE A 48 -3.10 7.41 -7.10
CA ILE A 48 -3.75 7.24 -8.42
C ILE A 48 -2.72 6.99 -9.54
N ALA A 49 -1.42 7.16 -9.27
CA ALA A 49 -0.39 6.93 -10.27
C ALA A 49 -0.50 5.55 -10.92
N ASN A 50 -0.23 5.49 -12.23
CA ASN A 50 -0.32 4.28 -13.06
C ASN A 50 0.40 3.07 -12.41
N ILE A 51 1.53 3.31 -11.74
CA ILE A 51 2.30 2.30 -11.01
C ILE A 51 1.49 1.57 -9.91
N ALA A 52 0.58 2.26 -9.22
CA ALA A 52 -0.30 1.65 -8.22
C ALA A 52 -1.36 0.75 -8.85
N GLY A 53 -1.88 1.15 -10.02
CA GLY A 53 -2.78 0.33 -10.82
C GLY A 53 -2.10 -0.95 -11.32
N VAL A 54 -0.90 -0.82 -11.91
CA VAL A 54 -0.10 -1.96 -12.36
C VAL A 54 0.20 -2.92 -11.22
N TRP A 55 0.69 -2.40 -10.08
CA TRP A 55 0.99 -3.21 -8.89
C TRP A 55 -0.24 -3.98 -8.36
N SER A 56 -1.43 -3.39 -8.42
CA SER A 56 -2.65 -4.07 -7.97
C SER A 56 -3.04 -5.27 -8.84
N LEU A 57 -2.64 -5.26 -10.11
CA LEU A 57 -2.90 -6.34 -11.07
C LEU A 57 -1.82 -7.43 -11.00
N GLU A 58 -0.66 -7.14 -10.43
CA GLU A 58 0.40 -8.14 -10.27
C GLU A 58 -0.04 -9.23 -9.27
N PRO A 59 0.03 -10.52 -9.65
CA PRO A 59 -0.16 -11.60 -8.69
C PRO A 59 0.92 -11.49 -7.62
N GLY A 60 0.50 -11.51 -6.34
CA GLY A 60 1.45 -11.51 -5.23
C GLY A 60 2.30 -12.77 -5.35
N LYS A 61 3.62 -12.60 -5.33
CA LYS A 61 4.58 -13.70 -5.47
C LYS A 61 4.56 -14.62 -4.25
#